data_AF-G3Q081-F1
#
_entry.id   AF-G3Q081-F1
#
_cell.length_a   1.000
_cell.length_b   1.000
_cell.length_c   1.000
_cell.angle_alpha   90.00
_cell.angle_beta   90.00
_cell.angle_gamma   90.00
#
_symmetry.space_group_name_H-M   'P 1'
#
loop_
_entity.id
_entity.type
_entity.pdbx_description
1 polymer ?
#
loop_
_entity_poly.entity_id
_entity_poly.type
_entity_poly.pdbx_seq_one_letter_code
_entity_poly.pdbx_strand_id
1 'polypeptide(L)'
;MQIEATSSINNTVLFVESCRVTPYDNQNYQQTYSIIENGCNVDQTVEIHSTSHQRQFQFSMEAFKFIGSHDQVYISCTVLMCEAGSPNTRCSQGCVNSTMQSGWPAAHHQRKRELIAQGQRHFVSQGPLRLGRSAEDNKSPALQLNLNLVFIAGCLLAAVGMISAVALYKARGSRVRYQPLSTFES
;
A
#
# COMPACT_ATOMS: atom_id res chain seq x y z
N MET A 1 9.64 7.27 -6.86
CA MET A 1 10.82 7.71 -6.08
C MET A 1 11.72 8.56 -6.98
N GLN A 2 12.30 9.62 -6.42
CA GLN A 2 13.29 10.46 -7.10
C GLN A 2 14.58 10.48 -6.27
N ILE A 3 15.71 10.34 -6.94
CA ILE A 3 17.05 10.38 -6.37
C ILE A 3 17.81 11.46 -7.13
N GLU A 4 18.44 12.37 -6.38
CA GLU A 4 19.24 13.46 -6.95
C GLU A 4 20.57 13.55 -6.21
N ALA A 5 21.66 13.65 -6.98
CA ALA A 5 23.00 13.75 -6.43
C ALA A 5 23.53 15.19 -6.56
N THR A 6 23.98 15.74 -5.44
CA THR A 6 24.76 16.98 -5.42
C THR A 6 26.25 16.63 -5.47
N SER A 7 26.99 17.29 -6.36
CA SER A 7 28.44 17.10 -6.48
C SER A 7 29.10 18.40 -6.89
N SER A 8 30.26 18.67 -6.31
CA SER A 8 31.16 19.77 -6.70
C SER A 8 31.93 19.47 -7.99
N ILE A 9 31.93 18.21 -8.43
CA ILE A 9 32.61 17.75 -9.64
C ILE A 9 31.64 17.82 -10.82
N ASN A 10 32.02 18.59 -11.84
CA ASN A 10 31.28 18.68 -13.10
C ASN A 10 31.39 17.39 -13.90
N ASN A 11 30.53 17.22 -14.91
CA ASN A 11 30.56 16.07 -15.82
C ASN A 11 30.41 14.71 -15.10
N THR A 12 29.47 14.64 -14.16
CA THR A 12 29.18 13.41 -13.40
C THR A 12 27.76 12.92 -13.67
N VAL A 13 27.59 11.60 -13.67
CA VAL A 13 26.30 10.91 -13.86
C VAL A 13 25.96 10.13 -12.60
N LEU A 14 24.68 10.13 -12.23
CA LEU A 14 24.13 9.28 -11.19
C LEU A 14 23.71 7.94 -11.83
N PHE A 15 24.10 6.84 -11.20
CA PHE A 15 23.66 5.51 -11.60
C PHE A 15 23.05 4.76 -10.41
N VAL A 16 21.89 4.16 -10.64
CA VAL A 16 21.19 3.31 -9.68
C VAL A 16 21.50 1.86 -9.99
N GLU A 17 22.28 1.23 -9.12
CA GLU A 17 22.73 -0.15 -9.33
C GLU A 17 21.69 -1.16 -8.85
N SER A 18 21.05 -0.90 -7.70
CA SER A 18 19.98 -1.76 -7.19
C SER A 18 18.99 -0.97 -6.35
N CYS A 19 17.74 -1.42 -6.33
CA CYS A 19 16.69 -0.92 -5.45
C CYS A 19 15.90 -2.10 -4.91
N ARG A 20 15.63 -2.11 -3.61
CA ARG A 20 14.89 -3.17 -2.93
C ARG A 20 13.92 -2.58 -1.91
N VAL A 21 12.88 -3.34 -1.61
CA VAL A 21 11.91 -3.03 -0.56
C VAL A 21 12.13 -3.95 0.63
N THR A 22 12.16 -3.37 1.83
CA THR A 22 12.33 -4.06 3.11
C THR A 22 11.34 -3.54 4.15
N PRO A 23 10.92 -4.33 5.15
CA PRO A 23 10.05 -3.85 6.22
C PRO A 23 10.74 -2.87 7.18
N TYR A 24 12.08 -2.90 7.19
CA TYR A 24 12.95 -2.08 8.04
C TYR A 24 14.02 -1.40 7.19
N ASP A 25 14.52 -0.25 7.64
CA ASP A 25 15.67 0.44 7.03
C ASP A 25 16.99 -0.27 7.39
N ASN A 26 17.17 -1.49 6.85
CA ASN A 26 18.33 -2.33 7.09
C ASN A 26 18.75 -3.01 5.77
N GLN A 27 20.01 -2.79 5.38
CA GLN A 27 20.60 -3.33 4.15
C GLN A 27 20.78 -4.86 4.17
N ASN A 28 20.90 -5.45 5.36
CA ASN A 28 21.18 -6.88 5.55
C ASN A 28 19.91 -7.71 5.78
N TYR A 29 18.74 -7.13 5.56
CA TYR A 29 17.49 -7.86 5.70
C TYR A 29 17.36 -8.89 4.57
N GLN A 30 17.10 -10.15 4.94
CA GLN A 30 17.12 -11.27 3.98
C GLN A 30 15.88 -11.32 3.09
N GLN A 31 14.71 -10.96 3.63
CA GLN A 31 13.45 -11.00 2.89
C GLN A 31 13.20 -9.66 2.20
N THR A 32 13.78 -9.52 1.01
CA THR A 32 13.69 -8.30 0.19
C THR A 32 12.82 -8.54 -1.03
N TYR A 33 12.11 -7.50 -1.46
CA TYR A 33 11.52 -7.45 -2.79
C TYR A 33 12.37 -6.58 -3.71
N SER A 34 12.93 -7.18 -4.76
CA SER A 34 13.81 -6.49 -5.69
C SER A 34 13.02 -5.71 -6.73
N ILE A 35 13.41 -4.45 -6.93
CA ILE A 35 12.82 -3.54 -7.92
C ILE A 35 13.79 -3.39 -9.11
N ILE A 36 15.05 -3.10 -8.78
CA ILE A 36 16.16 -2.94 -9.72
C ILE A 36 17.31 -3.82 -9.22
N GLU A 37 17.91 -4.60 -10.11
CA GLU A 37 19.12 -5.39 -9.83
C GLU A 37 20.14 -5.20 -10.95
N ASN A 38 21.38 -4.88 -10.60
CA ASN A 38 22.45 -4.64 -11.56
C ASN A 38 22.04 -3.65 -12.69
N GLY A 39 21.30 -2.60 -12.32
CA GLY A 39 20.80 -1.58 -13.25
C GLY A 39 19.66 -2.05 -14.15
N CYS A 40 19.15 -3.26 -13.95
CA CYS A 40 18.04 -3.83 -14.70
C CYS A 40 16.74 -3.75 -13.90
N ASN A 41 15.65 -3.36 -14.56
CA ASN A 41 14.32 -3.41 -13.95
C ASN A 41 13.89 -4.88 -13.82
N VAL A 42 13.80 -5.37 -12.59
CA VAL A 42 13.35 -6.75 -12.31
C VAL A 42 11.87 -6.78 -11.94
N ASP A 43 11.35 -5.68 -11.39
CA ASP A 43 9.90 -5.48 -11.27
C ASP A 43 9.34 -4.93 -12.58
N GLN A 44 8.36 -5.64 -13.13
CA GLN A 44 7.70 -5.35 -14.41
C GLN A 44 6.86 -4.06 -14.39
N THR A 45 6.49 -3.56 -13.22
CA THR A 45 5.70 -2.34 -13.04
C THR A 45 6.58 -1.09 -12.96
N VAL A 46 7.90 -1.25 -13.03
CA VAL A 46 8.85 -0.14 -12.96
C VAL A 46 8.85 0.65 -14.27
N GLU A 47 8.58 1.94 -14.13
CA GLU A 47 8.69 2.90 -15.21
C GLU A 47 9.77 3.93 -14.85
N ILE A 48 10.80 4.04 -15.69
CA ILE A 48 11.86 5.03 -15.53
C ILE A 48 11.43 6.32 -16.25
N HIS A 49 11.48 7.43 -15.54
CA HIS A 49 11.11 8.75 -16.07
C HIS A 49 12.34 9.47 -16.59
N SER A 50 12.18 10.14 -17.73
CA SER A 50 13.21 11.01 -18.29
C SER A 50 13.45 12.22 -17.38
N THR A 51 14.71 12.50 -17.08
CA THR A 51 15.12 13.61 -16.21
C THR A 51 15.87 14.69 -17.00
N SER A 52 15.88 15.92 -16.49
CA SER A 52 16.50 17.07 -17.17
C SER A 52 18.03 17.11 -17.02
N HIS A 53 18.59 16.43 -16.01
CA HIS A 53 20.02 16.40 -15.73
C HIS A 53 20.50 14.98 -15.38
N GLN A 54 21.73 14.64 -15.79
CA GLN A 54 22.32 13.31 -15.61
C GLN A 54 22.59 12.89 -14.15
N ARG A 55 22.39 13.80 -13.18
CA ARG A 55 22.53 13.54 -11.74
C ARG A 55 21.22 13.22 -11.05
N GLN A 56 20.15 13.05 -11.82
CA GLN A 56 18.81 12.77 -11.33
C GLN A 56 18.31 11.46 -11.92
N PHE A 57 17.72 10.63 -11.07
CA PHE A 57 17.06 9.39 -11.43
C PHE A 57 15.65 9.36 -10.83
N GLN A 58 14.65 9.06 -11.64
CA GLN A 58 13.26 9.03 -11.21
C GLN A 58 12.57 7.80 -11.77
N PHE A 59 11.80 7.11 -10.92
CA PHE A 59 11.01 5.95 -11.33
C PHE A 59 9.70 5.86 -10.56
N SER A 60 8.70 5.23 -11.17
CA SER A 60 7.44 4.79 -10.53
C SER A 60 7.35 3.27 -10.53
N MET A 61 6.52 2.72 -9.65
CA MET A 61 6.16 1.30 -9.60
C MET A 61 4.75 1.15 -9.00
N GLU A 62 4.15 -0.03 -9.12
CA GLU A 62 2.96 -0.39 -8.34
C GLU A 62 3.32 -0.83 -6.92
N ALA A 63 2.92 -0.06 -5.91
CA ALA A 63 3.34 -0.28 -4.52
C ALA A 63 2.64 -1.48 -3.82
N PHE A 64 1.56 -2.02 -4.41
CA PHE A 64 0.64 -2.94 -3.74
C PHE A 64 1.22 -4.35 -3.52
N LYS A 65 2.12 -4.81 -4.39
CA LYS A 65 2.66 -6.19 -4.35
C LYS A 65 3.42 -6.49 -3.06
N PHE A 66 4.08 -5.50 -2.47
CA PHE A 66 4.93 -5.72 -1.29
C PHE A 66 4.29 -5.20 0.01
N ILE A 67 3.64 -4.03 -0.01
CA ILE A 67 3.04 -3.43 1.19
C ILE A 67 1.88 -4.28 1.73
N GLY A 68 1.20 -5.07 0.89
CA GLY A 68 0.13 -5.97 1.35
C GLY A 68 0.57 -6.99 2.43
N SER A 69 1.88 -7.28 2.54
CA SER A 69 2.44 -8.23 3.51
C SER A 69 3.03 -7.59 4.76
N HIS A 70 3.23 -6.26 4.77
CA HIS A 70 3.87 -5.52 5.85
C HIS A 70 3.21 -4.14 6.04
N ASP A 71 2.84 -3.78 7.27
CA ASP A 71 2.14 -2.52 7.56
C ASP A 71 2.94 -1.26 7.20
N GLN A 72 4.27 -1.39 7.09
CA GLN A 72 5.16 -0.35 6.61
C GLN A 72 6.37 -0.95 5.91
N VAL A 73 6.91 -0.22 4.94
CA VAL A 73 8.08 -0.65 4.18
C VAL A 73 9.01 0.52 3.85
N TYR A 74 10.26 0.22 3.53
CA TYR A 74 11.28 1.16 3.10
C TYR A 74 11.78 0.74 1.72
N ILE A 75 11.92 1.71 0.82
CA ILE A 75 12.58 1.49 -0.47
C ILE A 75 14.01 1.96 -0.32
N SER A 76 14.97 1.05 -0.48
CA SER A 76 16.39 1.34 -0.35
C SER A 76 17.11 1.05 -1.65
N CYS A 77 17.93 2.00 -2.11
CA CYS A 77 18.70 1.88 -3.34
C CYS A 77 20.20 2.01 -3.08
N THR A 78 20.98 1.25 -3.83
CA THR A 78 22.44 1.39 -3.95
C THR A 78 22.72 2.24 -5.19
N VAL A 79 23.39 3.37 -4.99
CA VAL A 79 23.70 4.34 -6.05
C VAL A 79 25.20 4.62 -6.07
N LEU A 80 25.71 5.04 -7.22
CA LEU A 80 27.06 5.53 -7.37
C LEU A 80 27.13 6.64 -8.42
N MET A 81 28.21 7.40 -8.39
CA MET A 81 28.48 8.43 -9.40
C MET A 81 29.65 8.00 -10.28
N CYS A 82 29.58 8.29 -11.57
CA CYS A 82 30.72 8.14 -12.49
C CYS A 82 31.00 9.44 -13.23
N GLU A 83 32.21 9.58 -13.73
CA GLU A 83 32.55 10.54 -14.77
C GLU A 83 31.77 10.24 -16.05
N ALA A 84 31.11 11.24 -16.62
CA ALA A 84 30.28 11.07 -17.80
C ALA A 84 31.12 10.73 -19.03
N GLY A 85 30.69 9.71 -19.77
CA GLY A 85 31.39 9.22 -20.97
C GLY A 85 32.62 8.36 -20.67
N SER A 86 32.98 8.13 -19.40
CA SER A 86 34.14 7.31 -19.05
C SER A 86 33.85 5.82 -19.30
N PRO A 87 34.63 5.14 -20.17
CA PRO A 87 34.41 3.75 -20.53
C PRO A 87 34.77 2.81 -19.37
N ASN A 88 34.22 1.60 -19.39
CA ASN A 88 34.48 0.54 -18.40
C ASN A 88 34.10 0.92 -16.96
N THR A 89 33.34 2.01 -16.75
CA THR A 89 32.74 2.34 -15.45
C THR A 89 31.46 1.54 -15.24
N ARG A 90 31.05 1.33 -13.98
CA ARG A 90 29.77 0.67 -13.70
C ARG A 90 28.58 1.39 -14.34
N CYS A 91 28.61 2.73 -14.43
CA CYS A 91 27.58 3.52 -15.10
C CYS A 91 27.51 3.22 -16.61
N SER A 92 28.67 3.06 -17.28
CA SER A 92 28.73 2.73 -18.71
C SER A 92 28.28 1.30 -19.05
N GLN A 93 28.31 0.39 -18.07
CA GLN A 93 27.85 -0.99 -18.25
C GLN A 93 26.32 -1.10 -18.32
N GLY A 94 25.57 -0.11 -17.79
CA GLY A 94 24.11 -0.12 -17.81
C GLY A 94 23.51 -1.34 -17.10
N CYS A 95 22.44 -1.90 -17.68
CA CYS A 95 21.83 -3.13 -17.19
C CYS A 95 22.70 -4.35 -17.52
N VAL A 96 23.08 -5.12 -16.50
CA VAL A 96 23.84 -6.38 -16.63
C VAL A 96 23.00 -7.53 -16.08
N ASN A 97 22.36 -8.30 -16.98
CA ASN A 97 21.58 -9.47 -16.61
C ASN A 97 22.49 -10.63 -16.15
N SER A 98 22.15 -11.24 -15.02
CA SER A 98 22.89 -12.38 -14.43
C SER A 98 23.00 -13.60 -15.34
N THR A 99 22.11 -13.75 -16.32
CA THR A 99 22.12 -14.84 -17.31
C THR A 99 23.09 -14.63 -18.47
N MET A 100 23.64 -13.42 -18.65
CA MET A 100 24.63 -13.12 -19.70
C MET A 100 26.08 -13.19 -19.20
N GLN A 101 26.41 -14.18 -18.38
CA GLN A 101 27.80 -14.56 -18.12
C GLN A 101 28.32 -15.48 -19.23
N SER A 102 28.43 -15.01 -20.47
CA SER A 102 29.13 -15.79 -21.51
C SER A 102 29.91 -14.95 -22.52
N GLY A 103 30.26 -13.72 -22.18
CA GLY A 103 31.19 -12.96 -22.99
C GLY A 103 31.48 -11.63 -22.36
N TRP A 104 32.53 -11.55 -21.55
CA TRP A 104 33.55 -10.50 -21.55
C TRP A 104 34.54 -10.77 -20.41
N PRO A 105 35.85 -10.50 -20.62
CA PRO A 105 36.90 -11.13 -19.85
C PRO A 105 36.97 -10.55 -18.43
N ALA A 106 37.17 -11.45 -17.45
CA ALA A 106 37.47 -11.11 -16.07
C ALA A 106 38.63 -10.10 -16.02
N ALA A 107 38.30 -8.84 -15.72
CA ALA A 107 39.24 -7.72 -15.66
C ALA A 107 40.12 -7.81 -14.40
N HIS A 108 41.05 -8.76 -14.37
CA HIS A 108 41.96 -8.95 -13.24
C HIS A 108 43.16 -7.97 -13.22
N HIS A 109 43.27 -7.03 -14.18
CA HIS A 109 44.40 -6.10 -14.29
C HIS A 109 44.06 -4.59 -14.31
N GLN A 110 42.78 -4.19 -14.25
CA GLN A 110 42.37 -2.77 -14.42
C GLN A 110 41.99 -2.01 -13.13
N ARG A 111 42.09 -2.68 -11.97
CA ARG A 111 41.63 -2.16 -10.67
C ARG A 111 42.24 -0.81 -10.24
N LYS A 112 43.38 -0.40 -10.81
CA LYS A 112 44.10 0.82 -10.40
C LYS A 112 43.59 2.12 -11.05
N ARG A 113 42.94 2.06 -12.22
CA ARG A 113 42.36 3.26 -12.89
C ARG A 113 40.88 3.44 -12.62
N GLU A 114 40.16 2.36 -12.30
CA GLU A 114 38.72 2.37 -12.03
C GLU A 114 38.33 3.27 -10.85
N LEU A 115 39.18 3.42 -9.83
CA LEU A 115 38.90 4.28 -8.68
C LEU A 115 38.90 5.78 -8.99
N ILE A 116 39.42 6.20 -10.16
CA ILE A 116 39.50 7.63 -10.53
C ILE A 116 38.20 8.10 -11.19
N ALA A 117 37.55 7.23 -11.97
CA ALA A 117 36.39 7.60 -12.79
C ALA A 117 35.03 7.20 -12.19
N GLN A 118 35.01 6.41 -11.10
CA GLN A 118 33.77 6.07 -10.40
C GLN A 118 33.92 6.26 -8.89
N GLY A 119 32.86 6.79 -8.26
CA GLY A 119 32.76 6.95 -6.83
C GLY A 119 32.42 5.65 -6.11
N GLN A 120 32.40 5.72 -4.77
CA GLN A 120 31.92 4.61 -3.95
C GLN A 120 30.40 4.43 -4.07
N ARG A 121 29.93 3.24 -3.70
CA ARG A 121 28.51 2.96 -3.56
C ARG A 121 27.97 3.65 -2.32
N HIS A 122 26.84 4.31 -2.47
CA HIS A 122 26.08 4.94 -1.41
C HIS A 122 24.70 4.32 -1.32
N PHE A 123 24.18 4.20 -0.10
CA PHE A 123 22.84 3.71 0.15
C PHE A 123 21.91 4.86 0.48
N VAL A 124 20.77 4.89 -0.18
CA VAL A 124 19.71 5.87 0.05
C VAL A 124 18.43 5.11 0.36
N SER A 125 17.73 5.48 1.42
CA SER A 125 16.47 4.87 1.82
C SER A 125 15.34 5.90 1.82
N GLN A 126 14.15 5.45 1.46
CA GLN A 126 12.91 6.22 1.52
C GLN A 126 11.87 5.41 2.30
N GLY A 127 11.31 5.99 3.37
CA GLY A 127 10.25 5.36 4.15
C GLY A 127 10.03 6.02 5.51
N PRO A 128 9.09 5.47 6.32
CA PRO A 128 8.25 4.33 5.98
C PRO A 128 7.11 4.68 5.01
N LEU A 129 6.91 3.86 3.99
CA LEU A 129 5.73 3.87 3.12
C LEU A 129 4.66 2.99 3.76
N ARG A 130 3.44 3.51 3.84
CA ARG A 130 2.27 2.79 4.35
C ARG A 130 1.19 2.79 3.29
N LEU A 131 0.55 1.65 3.09
CA LEU A 131 -0.62 1.57 2.23
C LEU A 131 -1.78 2.20 3.00
N GLY A 132 -2.19 3.39 2.59
CA GLY A 132 -3.47 3.94 3.01
C GLY A 132 -4.54 2.99 2.46
N ARG A 133 -5.15 2.18 3.34
CA ARG A 133 -6.43 1.59 2.99
C ARG A 133 -7.35 2.79 2.78
N SER A 134 -7.73 3.05 1.53
CA SER A 134 -9.04 3.64 1.34
C SER A 134 -9.95 2.72 2.12
N ALA A 135 -10.53 3.22 3.20
CA ALA A 135 -11.82 2.72 3.56
C ALA A 135 -12.63 2.91 2.28
N GLU A 136 -12.75 1.85 1.48
CA GLU A 136 -14.05 1.55 0.93
C GLU A 136 -14.99 1.88 2.08
N ASP A 137 -15.88 2.83 1.82
CA ASP A 137 -17.05 3.08 2.61
C ASP A 137 -17.83 1.75 2.62
N ASN A 138 -17.29 0.76 3.33
CA ASN A 138 -17.95 -0.38 3.90
C ASN A 138 -18.82 0.22 4.99
N LYS A 139 -19.79 1.05 4.57
CA LYS A 139 -21.16 0.83 4.93
C LYS A 139 -21.43 -0.63 4.60
N SER A 140 -21.05 -1.47 5.56
CA SER A 140 -21.80 -2.66 5.90
C SER A 140 -23.26 -2.40 5.55
N PRO A 141 -24.02 -3.38 5.04
CA PRO A 141 -25.47 -3.29 5.01
C PRO A 141 -26.02 -3.39 6.44
N ALA A 142 -25.43 -2.66 7.40
CA ALA A 142 -26.12 -2.11 8.53
C ALA A 142 -27.11 -1.12 7.91
N LEU A 143 -28.27 -1.67 7.52
CA LEU A 143 -29.56 -1.03 7.49
C LEU A 143 -29.44 0.39 8.05
N GLN A 144 -29.29 1.38 7.17
CA GLN A 144 -29.34 2.80 7.52
C GLN A 144 -30.78 3.13 7.93
N LEU A 145 -31.29 2.49 8.99
CA LEU A 145 -32.45 3.02 9.67
C LEU A 145 -31.95 4.22 10.45
N ASN A 146 -32.34 5.38 9.96
CA ASN A 146 -32.38 6.58 10.76
C ASN A 146 -33.02 6.21 12.10
N LEU A 147 -32.29 6.38 13.20
CA LEU A 147 -32.74 5.98 14.53
C LEU A 147 -34.09 6.63 14.89
N ASN A 148 -34.35 7.82 14.33
CA ASN A 148 -35.64 8.50 14.43
C ASN A 148 -36.76 7.71 13.75
N LEU A 149 -36.50 7.07 12.61
CA LEU A 149 -37.47 6.21 11.90
C LEU A 149 -37.76 4.93 12.70
N VAL A 150 -36.75 4.31 13.31
CA VAL A 150 -36.94 3.15 14.22
C VAL A 150 -37.83 3.55 15.38
N PHE A 151 -37.55 4.70 15.99
CA PHE A 151 -38.32 5.21 17.12
C PHE A 151 -39.77 5.52 16.73
N ILE A 152 -39.99 6.18 15.59
CA ILE A 152 -41.34 6.47 15.06
C ILE A 152 -42.10 5.17 14.78
N ALA A 153 -41.48 4.20 14.09
CA ALA A 153 -42.11 2.92 13.80
C ALA A 153 -42.44 2.13 15.08
N GLY A 154 -41.54 2.16 16.06
CA GLY A 154 -41.76 1.56 17.38
C GLY A 154 -42.93 2.19 18.15
N CYS A 155 -43.02 3.51 18.17
CA CYS A 155 -44.13 4.23 18.80
C CYS A 155 -45.48 3.91 18.14
N LEU A 156 -45.52 3.84 16.81
CA LEU A 156 -46.74 3.49 16.08
C LEU A 156 -47.22 2.07 16.39
N LEU A 157 -46.31 1.09 16.40
CA LEU A 157 -46.65 -0.29 16.73
C LEU A 157 -47.17 -0.42 18.18
N ALA A 158 -46.55 0.27 19.12
CA ALA A 158 -47.00 0.29 20.52
C ALA A 158 -48.41 0.90 20.66
N ALA A 159 -48.67 2.02 19.96
CA ALA A 159 -49.98 2.66 19.98
C ALA A 159 -51.09 1.76 19.40
N VAL A 160 -50.82 1.11 18.26
CA VAL A 160 -51.76 0.15 17.65
C VAL A 160 -52.00 -1.06 18.56
N GLY A 161 -50.94 -1.59 19.19
CA GLY A 161 -51.05 -2.65 20.19
C GLY A 161 -51.94 -2.27 21.37
N MET A 162 -51.78 -1.06 21.91
CA MET A 162 -52.59 -0.55 23.01
C MET A 162 -54.07 -0.38 22.62
N ILE A 163 -54.34 0.21 21.45
CA ILE A 163 -55.71 0.43 20.96
C ILE A 163 -56.41 -0.91 20.72
N SER A 164 -55.73 -1.87 20.08
CA SER A 164 -56.28 -3.21 19.82
C SER A 164 -56.53 -3.99 21.11
N ALA A 165 -55.62 -3.92 22.09
CA ALA A 165 -55.81 -4.54 23.40
C ALA A 165 -57.03 -3.97 24.14
N VAL A 166 -57.22 -2.64 24.13
CA VAL A 166 -58.38 -1.99 24.75
C VAL A 166 -59.68 -2.35 24.03
N ALA A 167 -59.67 -2.42 22.70
CA ALA A 167 -60.83 -2.85 21.92
C ALA A 167 -61.22 -4.30 22.22
N LEU A 168 -60.24 -5.20 22.30
CA LEU A 168 -60.45 -6.60 22.69
C LEU A 168 -60.93 -6.72 24.14
N TYR A 169 -60.38 -5.92 25.05
CA TYR A 169 -60.81 -5.88 26.44
C TYR A 169 -62.28 -5.43 26.56
N LYS A 170 -62.67 -4.36 25.86
CA LYS A 170 -64.06 -3.90 25.84
C LYS A 170 -65.01 -4.87 25.13
N ALA A 171 -64.57 -5.52 24.05
CA ALA A 171 -65.36 -6.53 23.35
C ALA A 171 -65.54 -7.82 24.17
N ARG A 172 -64.57 -8.19 25.00
CA ARG A 172 -64.72 -9.28 25.98
C ARG A 172 -65.60 -8.87 27.15
N GLY A 173 -65.43 -7.67 27.68
CA GLY A 173 -66.26 -7.14 28.77
C GLY A 173 -67.74 -7.03 28.41
N SER A 174 -68.08 -6.69 27.16
CA SER A 174 -69.47 -6.63 26.70
C SER A 174 -70.11 -8.00 26.46
N ARG A 175 -69.30 -9.07 26.29
CA ARG A 175 -69.78 -10.46 26.18
C ARG A 175 -70.01 -11.15 27.52
N VAL A 176 -69.50 -10.60 28.62
CA VAL A 176 -69.81 -11.09 29.98
C VAL A 176 -71.15 -10.47 30.41
N ARG A 177 -72.26 -10.98 29.86
CA ARG A 177 -73.58 -10.77 30.46
C ARG A 177 -73.69 -11.68 31.68
N TYR A 178 -73.78 -11.10 32.87
CA TYR A 178 -74.23 -11.82 34.06
C TYR A 178 -75.65 -12.31 33.81
N GLN A 179 -75.84 -13.63 33.78
CA GLN A 179 -77.15 -14.24 33.77
C GLN A 179 -77.53 -14.52 35.23
N PRO A 180 -78.57 -13.87 35.80
CA PRO A 180 -78.95 -14.13 37.17
C PRO A 180 -79.47 -15.57 37.30
N LEU A 181 -78.97 -16.29 38.30
CA LEU A 181 -79.38 -17.64 38.67
C LEU A 181 -80.88 -17.65 39.00
N SER A 182 -81.64 -18.53 38.34
CA SER A 182 -83.04 -18.79 38.67
C SER A 182 -83.12 -19.49 40.02
N THR A 183 -83.72 -18.82 41.01
CA THR A 183 -84.16 -19.47 42.25
C THR A 183 -85.40 -20.30 41.94
N PHE A 184 -85.21 -21.62 41.82
CA PHE A 184 -86.29 -22.58 42.06
C PHE A 184 -86.37 -22.78 43.58
N GLU A 185 -87.45 -22.33 44.19
CA GLU A 185 -87.88 -22.76 45.51
C GLU A 185 -89.31 -23.30 45.39
N SER A 186 -89.46 -24.56 45.78
CA SER A 186 -90.70 -25.33 45.90
C SER A 186 -91.11 -25.43 47.36
#